data_AF-A0A0S8GYU0-F1
#
_entry.id   AF-A0A0S8GYU0-F1
#
_cell.length_a   1.000
_cell.length_b   1.000
_cell.length_c   1.000
_cell.angle_alpha   90.00
_cell.angle_beta   90.00
_cell.angle_gamma   90.00
#
_symmetry.space_group_name_H-M   'P 1'
#
loop_
_entity.id
_entity.type
_entity.pdbx_description
1 polymer ?
#
loop_
_entity_poly.entity_id
_entity_poly.type
_entity_poly.pdbx_seq_one_letter_code
_entity_poly.pdbx_strand_id
1 'polypeptide(L)'
;MKVETLDLLQKLQKKFGIKGTPAGPFGKIVQKLLAVSFHETGFTDIVERGVQGVDIDVTWKSNEKFAIEVKTTGKLSIDVSSDNLHALRDRTKEGYLPIIAVLRLSPLENWMFAKIPLEEIPTGSVLIEKLRTYRLRDMENRVSPWFDSVVRELFNEIMRKGEQYLIEKLKHIGIITNDY
;
A
#
# COMPACT_ATOMS: atom_id res chain seq x y z
N MET A 1 4.16 4.04 12.79
CA MET A 1 5.30 3.21 12.36
C MET A 1 6.43 3.39 13.35
N LYS A 2 7.17 2.32 13.66
CA LYS A 2 8.39 2.41 14.50
C LYS A 2 9.48 3.22 13.81
N VAL A 3 10.32 3.91 14.60
CA VAL A 3 11.45 4.70 14.08
C VAL A 3 12.43 3.82 13.29
N GLU A 4 12.68 2.59 13.76
CA GLU A 4 13.50 1.61 13.06
C GLU A 4 12.93 1.31 11.66
N THR A 5 11.63 1.05 11.55
CA THR A 5 10.96 0.79 10.27
C THR A 5 11.10 1.97 9.31
N LEU A 6 10.98 3.21 9.81
CA LEU A 6 11.22 4.41 8.99
C LEU A 6 12.64 4.44 8.41
N ASP A 7 13.66 4.18 9.23
CA ASP A 7 15.06 4.16 8.79
C ASP A 7 15.31 3.08 7.73
N LEU A 8 14.75 1.88 7.92
CA LEU A 8 14.82 0.80 6.94
C LEU A 8 14.15 1.19 5.61
N LEU A 9 12.96 1.78 5.66
CA LEU A 9 12.29 2.26 4.44
C LEU A 9 13.06 3.39 3.77
N GLN A 10 13.67 4.30 4.52
CA GLN A 10 14.51 5.36 3.95
C GLN A 10 15.77 4.79 3.28
N LYS A 11 16.37 3.72 3.83
CA LYS A 11 17.47 2.99 3.19
C LYS A 11 17.03 2.31 1.90
N LEU A 12 15.86 1.66 1.90
CA LEU A 12 15.26 1.09 0.69
C LEU A 12 14.95 2.17 -0.35
N GLN A 13 14.39 3.30 0.07
CA GLN A 13 14.11 4.45 -0.81
C GLN A 13 15.39 5.03 -1.39
N LYS A 14 16.47 5.14 -0.60
CA LYS A 14 17.76 5.60 -1.10
C LYS A 14 18.33 4.67 -2.17
N LYS A 15 18.10 3.36 -2.06
CA LYS A 15 18.61 2.36 -3.00
C LYS A 15 17.75 2.18 -4.25
N PHE A 16 16.43 2.12 -4.08
CA PHE A 16 15.47 1.73 -5.12
C PHE A 16 14.53 2.87 -5.54
N GLY A 17 14.59 4.02 -4.86
CA GLY A 17 13.84 5.21 -5.22
C GLY A 17 14.48 5.94 -6.38
N ILE A 18 13.67 6.70 -7.10
CA ILE A 18 14.13 7.60 -8.16
C ILE A 18 14.15 9.01 -7.57
N LYS A 19 15.26 9.74 -7.76
CA LYS A 19 15.40 11.11 -7.25
C LYS A 19 14.29 11.99 -7.84
N GLY A 20 13.40 12.49 -6.99
CA GLY A 20 12.25 13.32 -7.39
C GLY A 20 10.93 12.56 -7.63
N THR A 21 10.93 11.22 -7.65
CA THR A 21 9.75 10.41 -7.98
C THR A 21 9.57 9.26 -6.98
N PRO A 22 8.55 9.32 -6.09
CA PRO A 22 8.22 8.20 -5.20
C PRO A 22 7.65 6.98 -5.94
N ALA A 23 7.04 7.18 -7.10
CA ALA A 23 6.31 6.18 -7.90
C ALA A 23 7.20 5.21 -8.72
N GLY A 24 8.43 4.94 -8.24
CA GLY A 24 9.39 4.04 -8.89
C GLY A 24 9.42 2.63 -8.26
N PRO A 25 10.52 1.88 -8.45
CA PRO A 25 10.70 0.54 -7.89
C PRO A 25 10.50 0.48 -6.35
N PHE A 26 10.86 1.55 -5.64
CA PHE A 26 10.57 1.67 -4.21
C PHE A 26 9.06 1.63 -3.87
N GLY A 27 8.21 2.31 -4.65
CA GLY A 27 6.77 2.30 -4.44
C GLY A 27 6.20 0.89 -4.54
N LYS A 28 6.64 0.12 -5.55
CA LYS A 28 6.25 -1.29 -5.73
C LYS A 28 6.77 -2.20 -4.61
N ILE A 29 7.98 -1.97 -4.13
CA ILE A 29 8.48 -2.66 -2.93
C ILE A 29 7.55 -2.41 -1.73
N VAL A 30 7.14 -1.17 -1.47
CA VAL A 30 6.25 -0.85 -0.34
C VAL A 30 4.86 -1.45 -0.53
N GLN A 31 4.31 -1.41 -1.74
CA GLN A 31 3.05 -2.06 -2.09
C GLN A 31 3.09 -3.56 -1.78
N LYS A 32 4.13 -4.27 -2.25
CA LYS A 32 4.27 -5.72 -1.99
C LYS A 32 4.51 -6.04 -0.52
N LEU A 33 5.28 -5.22 0.20
CA LEU A 33 5.42 -5.32 1.66
C LEU A 33 4.07 -5.17 2.37
N LEU A 34 3.21 -4.24 1.91
CA LEU A 34 1.87 -4.07 2.44
C LEU A 34 0.98 -5.28 2.14
N ALA A 35 1.06 -5.88 0.94
CA ALA A 35 0.34 -7.10 0.60
C ALA A 35 0.74 -8.28 1.51
N VAL A 36 2.04 -8.47 1.77
CA VAL A 36 2.51 -9.45 2.77
C VAL A 36 1.95 -9.13 4.16
N SER A 37 1.90 -7.85 4.53
CA SER A 37 1.37 -7.45 5.85
C SER A 37 -0.12 -7.76 6.01
N PHE A 38 -0.91 -7.64 4.93
CA PHE A 38 -2.30 -8.08 4.92
C PHE A 38 -2.43 -9.59 5.14
N HIS A 39 -1.57 -10.38 4.47
CA HIS A 39 -1.50 -11.83 4.67
C HIS A 39 -1.22 -12.18 6.14
N GLU A 40 -0.17 -11.60 6.73
CA GLU A 40 0.19 -11.85 8.14
C GLU A 40 -0.91 -11.39 9.13
N THR A 41 -1.71 -10.39 8.74
CA THR A 41 -2.86 -9.92 9.53
C THR A 41 -4.06 -10.87 9.45
N GLY A 42 -4.08 -11.80 8.48
CA GLY A 42 -5.14 -12.78 8.27
C GLY A 42 -6.21 -12.36 7.25
N PHE A 43 -5.91 -11.39 6.38
CA PHE A 43 -6.74 -11.13 5.20
C PHE A 43 -6.57 -12.27 4.18
N THR A 44 -7.60 -12.50 3.36
CA THR A 44 -7.64 -13.55 2.34
C THR A 44 -7.90 -12.96 0.94
N ASP A 45 -7.88 -13.82 -0.08
CA ASP A 45 -8.12 -13.45 -1.49
C ASP A 45 -7.28 -12.25 -1.95
N ILE A 46 -6.02 -12.21 -1.50
CA ILE A 46 -5.14 -11.08 -1.74
C ILE A 46 -4.65 -11.14 -3.19
N VAL A 47 -4.89 -10.05 -3.92
CA VAL A 47 -4.38 -9.85 -5.29
C VAL A 47 -3.54 -8.59 -5.31
N GLU A 48 -2.26 -8.71 -5.68
CA GLU A 48 -1.37 -7.55 -5.90
C GLU A 48 -1.17 -7.34 -7.40
N ARG A 49 -1.25 -6.09 -7.85
CA ARG A 49 -1.13 -5.72 -9.26
C ARG A 49 0.02 -4.74 -9.50
N GLY A 50 0.95 -5.13 -10.36
CA GLY A 50 2.10 -4.31 -10.73
C GLY A 50 1.78 -3.20 -11.73
N VAL A 51 0.79 -3.42 -12.62
CA VAL A 51 0.63 -2.59 -13.83
C VAL A 51 -0.77 -2.00 -13.99
N GLN A 52 -1.81 -2.84 -13.96
CA GLN A 52 -3.19 -2.42 -14.25
C GLN A 52 -4.13 -2.62 -13.07
N GLY A 53 -5.12 -1.73 -12.96
CA GLY A 53 -6.14 -1.79 -11.91
C GLY A 53 -5.66 -1.20 -10.59
N VAL A 54 -6.35 -1.55 -9.50
CA VAL A 54 -5.95 -1.16 -8.14
C VAL A 54 -4.76 -1.97 -7.68
N ASP A 55 -3.91 -1.36 -6.86
CA ASP A 55 -2.66 -1.95 -6.40
C ASP A 55 -2.86 -3.25 -5.61
N ILE A 56 -3.86 -3.29 -4.72
CA ILE A 56 -4.14 -4.46 -3.88
C ILE A 56 -5.65 -4.66 -3.72
N ASP A 57 -6.14 -5.86 -3.97
CA ASP A 57 -7.44 -6.31 -3.45
C ASP A 57 -7.21 -7.22 -2.24
N VAL A 58 -8.05 -7.10 -1.22
CA VAL A 58 -8.09 -8.02 -0.07
C VAL A 58 -9.51 -8.28 0.40
N THR A 59 -9.74 -9.46 0.97
CA THR A 59 -10.98 -9.82 1.67
C THR A 59 -10.72 -9.94 3.17
N TRP A 60 -11.62 -9.39 3.97
CA TRP A 60 -11.66 -9.55 5.41
C TRP A 60 -12.87 -10.40 5.84
N LYS A 61 -12.91 -10.73 7.13
CA LYS A 61 -14.00 -11.48 7.77
C LYS A 61 -15.37 -10.94 7.35
N SER A 62 -16.35 -11.83 7.28
CA SER A 62 -17.70 -11.53 6.76
C SER A 62 -17.74 -11.13 5.28
N ASN A 63 -16.72 -11.52 4.49
CA ASN A 63 -16.63 -11.27 3.04
C ASN A 63 -16.60 -9.78 2.69
N GLU A 64 -16.07 -8.93 3.58
CA GLU A 64 -15.86 -7.52 3.31
C GLU A 64 -14.63 -7.36 2.41
N LYS A 65 -14.82 -6.77 1.22
CA LYS A 65 -13.79 -6.69 0.19
C LYS A 65 -13.27 -5.26 0.08
N PHE A 66 -11.96 -5.09 -0.03
CA PHE A 66 -11.31 -3.78 -0.12
C PHE A 66 -10.43 -3.72 -1.36
N ALA A 67 -10.64 -2.68 -2.16
CA ALA A 67 -9.82 -2.33 -3.31
C ALA A 67 -8.94 -1.15 -2.92
N ILE A 68 -7.63 -1.32 -2.95
CA ILE A 68 -6.67 -0.44 -2.30
C ILE A 68 -5.74 0.16 -3.34
N GLU A 69 -5.69 1.49 -3.39
CA GLU A 69 -4.64 2.26 -4.07
C GLU A 69 -3.58 2.67 -3.04
N VAL A 70 -2.30 2.39 -3.32
CA VAL A 70 -1.19 2.57 -2.38
C VAL A 70 -0.34 3.78 -2.78
N LYS A 71 -0.22 4.74 -1.87
CA LYS A 71 0.58 5.96 -2.05
C LYS A 71 1.66 6.08 -1.00
N THR A 72 2.89 6.27 -1.45
CA THR A 72 4.03 6.59 -0.59
C THR A 72 4.57 7.97 -0.91
N THR A 73 4.95 8.75 0.11
CA THR A 73 5.43 10.12 -0.11
C THR A 73 6.32 10.61 1.02
N GLY A 74 7.21 11.57 0.73
CA GLY A 74 7.88 12.37 1.76
C GLY A 74 7.15 13.70 2.05
N LYS A 75 6.18 14.07 1.20
CA LYS A 75 5.48 15.35 1.21
C LYS A 75 4.22 15.28 2.09
N LEU A 76 3.56 16.43 2.27
CA LEU A 76 2.26 16.55 2.93
C LEU A 76 1.07 16.19 2.02
N SER A 77 1.34 15.90 0.75
CA SER A 77 0.36 15.53 -0.25
C SER A 77 0.75 14.26 -1.00
N ILE A 78 -0.27 13.65 -1.60
CA ILE A 78 -0.16 12.55 -2.56
C ILE A 78 -0.81 12.99 -3.87
N ASP A 79 -0.38 12.39 -4.98
CA ASP A 79 -1.03 12.57 -6.27
C ASP A 79 -1.98 11.39 -6.52
N VAL A 80 -3.24 11.69 -6.85
CA VAL A 80 -4.27 10.71 -7.22
C VAL A 80 -4.65 10.96 -8.68
N SER A 81 -4.36 10.00 -9.55
CA SER A 81 -4.63 10.14 -10.98
C SER A 81 -6.11 9.84 -11.29
N SER A 82 -6.56 10.24 -12.48
CA SER A 82 -7.84 9.78 -13.04
C SER A 82 -7.88 8.26 -13.13
N ASP A 83 -6.78 7.62 -13.49
CA ASP A 83 -6.73 6.18 -13.71
C ASP A 83 -6.90 5.41 -12.41
N ASN A 84 -6.33 5.93 -11.30
CA ASN A 84 -6.58 5.38 -9.96
C ASN A 84 -8.08 5.44 -9.61
N LEU A 85 -8.73 6.57 -9.89
CA LEU A 85 -10.17 6.72 -9.64
C LEU A 85 -11.00 5.76 -10.49
N HIS A 86 -10.67 5.59 -11.77
CA HIS A 86 -11.35 4.65 -12.65
C HIS A 86 -11.19 3.21 -12.16
N ALA A 87 -9.97 2.81 -11.80
CA ALA A 87 -9.70 1.48 -11.27
C ALA A 87 -10.47 1.21 -9.97
N LEU A 88 -10.48 2.14 -9.02
CA LEU A 88 -11.26 2.03 -7.79
C LEU A 88 -12.76 1.90 -8.10
N ARG A 89 -13.28 2.77 -8.98
CA ARG A 89 -14.68 2.75 -9.42
C ARG A 89 -15.05 1.41 -10.05
N ASP A 90 -14.20 0.84 -10.88
CA ASP A 90 -14.48 -0.46 -11.51
C ASP A 90 -14.57 -1.57 -10.47
N ARG A 91 -13.67 -1.61 -9.49
CA ARG A 91 -13.73 -2.61 -8.41
C ARG A 91 -14.99 -2.47 -7.54
N THR A 92 -15.51 -1.25 -7.35
CA THR A 92 -16.76 -1.08 -6.59
C THR A 92 -17.97 -1.73 -7.25
N LYS A 93 -17.98 -1.85 -8.59
CA LYS A 93 -19.04 -2.58 -9.32
C LYS A 93 -19.07 -4.07 -8.95
N GLU A 94 -17.95 -4.60 -8.47
CA GLU A 94 -17.80 -5.98 -7.98
C GLU A 94 -17.96 -6.10 -6.45
N GLY A 95 -18.42 -5.03 -5.78
CA GLY A 95 -18.69 -5.01 -4.35
C GLY A 95 -17.49 -4.68 -3.45
N TYR A 96 -16.38 -4.21 -4.02
CA TYR A 96 -15.22 -3.77 -3.24
C TYR A 96 -15.42 -2.36 -2.68
N LEU A 97 -14.96 -2.15 -1.45
CA LEU A 97 -14.85 -0.84 -0.82
C LEU A 97 -13.56 -0.16 -1.28
N PRO A 98 -13.63 1.07 -1.82
CA PRO A 98 -12.45 1.78 -2.31
C PRO A 98 -11.67 2.38 -1.13
N ILE A 99 -10.37 2.11 -1.09
CA ILE A 99 -9.44 2.57 -0.05
C ILE A 99 -8.26 3.28 -0.72
N ILE A 100 -7.89 4.45 -0.19
CA ILE A 100 -6.57 5.04 -0.43
C ILE A 100 -5.70 4.76 0.79
N ALA A 101 -4.67 3.92 0.61
CA ALA A 101 -3.66 3.65 1.61
C ALA A 101 -2.49 4.62 1.44
N VAL A 102 -2.17 5.40 2.46
CA VAL A 102 -1.08 6.38 2.42
C VAL A 102 -0.04 6.07 3.48
N LEU A 103 1.22 6.04 3.07
CA LEU A 103 2.37 6.05 3.98
C LEU A 103 3.26 7.25 3.69
N ARG A 104 3.34 8.16 4.65
CA ARG A 104 4.29 9.26 4.62
C ARG A 104 5.59 8.85 5.33
N LEU A 105 6.73 9.01 4.66
CA LEU A 105 8.05 8.70 5.20
C LEU A 105 8.59 9.85 6.06
N SER A 106 7.98 10.04 7.22
CA SER A 106 8.34 11.07 8.19
C SER A 106 8.21 10.52 9.62
N PRO A 107 8.94 11.07 10.62
CA PRO A 107 8.79 10.66 12.01
C PRO A 107 7.33 10.76 12.48
N LEU A 108 6.93 9.82 13.35
CA LEU A 108 5.59 9.71 13.95
C LEU A 108 4.43 9.46 12.98
N GLU A 109 4.69 9.28 11.68
CA GLU A 109 3.68 8.88 10.72
C GLU A 109 3.42 7.36 10.79
N ASN A 110 2.26 6.96 10.31
CA ASN A 110 1.88 5.55 10.15
C ASN A 110 1.05 5.37 8.89
N TRP A 111 0.74 4.12 8.54
CA TRP A 111 -0.27 3.85 7.52
C TRP A 111 -1.58 4.55 7.88
N MET A 112 -2.14 5.23 6.89
CA MET A 112 -3.47 5.77 6.92
C MET A 112 -4.28 5.08 5.83
N PHE A 113 -5.37 4.43 6.21
CA PHE A 113 -6.30 3.83 5.26
C PHE A 113 -7.56 4.68 5.20
N ALA A 114 -7.82 5.32 4.07
CA ALA A 114 -8.97 6.21 3.90
C ALA A 114 -10.04 5.51 3.06
N LYS A 115 -11.20 5.21 3.66
CA LYS A 115 -12.40 4.71 2.97
C LYS A 115 -13.24 5.89 2.51
N ILE A 116 -12.99 6.35 1.29
CA ILE A 116 -13.58 7.57 0.75
C ILE A 116 -14.74 7.19 -0.17
N PRO A 117 -15.93 7.83 -0.05
CA PRO A 117 -16.99 7.69 -1.05
C PRO A 117 -16.47 8.05 -2.45
N LEU A 118 -16.83 7.28 -3.49
CA LEU A 118 -16.25 7.44 -4.83
C LEU A 118 -16.42 8.84 -5.41
N GLU A 119 -17.55 9.46 -5.14
CA GLU A 119 -17.93 10.81 -5.55
C GLU A 119 -17.12 11.90 -4.84
N GLU A 120 -16.49 11.55 -3.72
CA GLU A 120 -15.63 12.44 -2.92
C GLU A 120 -14.14 12.16 -3.14
N ILE A 121 -13.76 11.12 -3.90
CA ILE A 121 -12.35 10.82 -4.16
C ILE A 121 -11.73 11.96 -4.98
N PRO A 122 -10.76 12.68 -4.40
CA PRO A 122 -10.14 13.81 -5.09
C PRO A 122 -9.15 13.33 -6.16
N THR A 123 -9.03 14.09 -7.25
CA THR A 123 -7.97 13.91 -8.27
C THR A 123 -6.94 15.03 -8.19
N GLY A 124 -5.74 14.77 -8.69
CA GLY A 124 -4.61 15.70 -8.63
C GLY A 124 -3.85 15.61 -7.30
N SER A 125 -3.28 16.74 -6.86
CA SER A 125 -2.52 16.81 -5.61
C SER A 125 -3.44 16.99 -4.41
N VAL A 126 -3.43 16.01 -3.52
CA VAL A 126 -4.36 15.87 -2.39
C VAL A 126 -3.57 15.96 -1.10
N LEU A 127 -3.93 16.91 -0.24
CA LEU A 127 -3.39 16.99 1.11
C LEU A 127 -3.80 15.76 1.92
N ILE A 128 -2.82 15.09 2.53
CA ILE A 128 -3.03 13.91 3.37
C ILE A 128 -4.04 14.21 4.50
N GLU A 129 -4.00 15.44 5.03
CA GLU A 129 -4.91 15.89 6.08
C GLU A 129 -6.40 15.77 5.70
N LYS A 130 -6.74 16.01 4.42
CA LYS A 130 -8.13 15.89 3.93
C LYS A 130 -8.65 14.46 3.98
N LEU A 131 -7.77 13.47 4.02
CA LEU A 131 -8.14 12.06 4.07
C LEU A 131 -8.42 11.59 5.51
N ARG A 132 -8.06 12.39 6.53
CA ARG A 132 -8.15 11.97 7.93
C ARG A 132 -9.57 11.70 8.41
N THR A 133 -10.55 12.39 7.84
CA THR A 133 -11.98 12.21 8.16
C THR A 133 -12.50 10.84 7.72
N TYR A 134 -11.85 10.18 6.76
CA TYR A 134 -12.24 8.90 6.18
C TYR A 134 -11.44 7.71 6.74
N ARG A 135 -10.69 7.92 7.83
CA ARG A 135 -9.76 6.92 8.36
C ARG A 135 -10.46 5.66 8.86
N LEU A 136 -10.04 4.53 8.31
CA LEU A 136 -10.40 3.20 8.75
C LEU A 136 -9.42 2.74 9.83
N ARG A 137 -9.57 3.30 11.03
CA ARG A 137 -8.64 3.08 12.17
C ARG A 137 -8.47 1.62 12.55
N ASP A 138 -9.52 0.81 12.41
CA ASP A 138 -9.45 -0.62 12.71
C ASP A 138 -8.49 -1.35 11.77
N MET A 139 -8.43 -0.98 10.49
CA MET A 139 -7.46 -1.52 9.54
C MET A 139 -6.05 -1.04 9.87
N GLU A 140 -5.88 0.25 10.17
CA GLU A 140 -4.59 0.83 10.60
C GLU A 140 -4.01 0.09 11.80
N ASN A 141 -4.81 -0.09 12.86
CA ASN A 141 -4.38 -0.73 14.10
C ASN A 141 -3.98 -2.20 13.91
N ARG A 142 -4.59 -2.89 12.93
CA ARG A 142 -4.31 -4.29 12.64
C ARG A 142 -3.09 -4.47 11.75
N VAL A 143 -3.00 -3.71 10.66
CA VAL A 143 -1.99 -3.91 9.61
C VAL A 143 -0.66 -3.27 9.96
N SER A 144 -0.66 -2.09 10.58
CA SER A 144 0.58 -1.35 10.85
C SER A 144 1.62 -2.12 11.68
N PRO A 145 1.26 -2.84 12.77
CA PRO A 145 2.23 -3.61 13.54
C PRO A 145 2.87 -4.75 12.72
N TRP A 146 2.10 -5.40 11.86
CA TRP A 146 2.61 -6.44 10.96
C TRP A 146 3.51 -5.86 9.89
N PHE A 147 3.16 -4.71 9.33
CA PHE A 147 4.02 -4.00 8.39
C PHE A 147 5.39 -3.67 8.98
N ASP A 148 5.44 -3.17 10.23
CA ASP A 148 6.71 -2.94 10.92
C ASP A 148 7.55 -4.24 11.03
N SER A 149 6.91 -5.37 11.34
CA SER A 149 7.58 -6.67 11.46
C SER A 149 8.08 -7.20 10.11
N VAL A 150 7.23 -7.15 9.09
CA VAL A 150 7.50 -7.62 7.72
C VAL A 150 8.65 -6.83 7.10
N VAL A 151 8.67 -5.50 7.24
CA VAL A 151 9.79 -4.67 6.76
C VAL A 151 11.09 -5.13 7.39
N ARG A 152 11.13 -5.32 8.71
CA ARG A 152 12.35 -5.73 9.42
C ARG A 152 12.82 -7.12 9.02
N GLU A 153 11.90 -8.08 8.92
CA GLU A 153 12.21 -9.46 8.53
C GLU A 153 12.77 -9.55 7.12
N LEU A 154 12.15 -8.85 6.17
CA LEU A 154 12.46 -8.99 4.75
C LEU A 154 13.54 -8.02 4.27
N PHE A 155 13.94 -7.03 5.08
CA PHE A 155 14.82 -5.93 4.69
C PHE A 155 16.11 -6.40 4.00
N ASN A 156 16.83 -7.35 4.60
CA ASN A 156 18.13 -7.78 4.08
C ASN A 156 18.03 -8.44 2.70
N GLU A 157 16.98 -9.25 2.50
CA GLU A 157 16.73 -9.91 1.22
C GLU A 157 16.29 -8.92 0.15
N ILE A 158 15.42 -7.96 0.49
CA ILE A 158 15.02 -6.87 -0.42
C ILE A 158 16.24 -6.02 -0.77
N MET A 159 17.10 -5.71 0.20
CA MET A 159 18.35 -4.98 -0.07
C MET A 159 19.24 -5.74 -1.06
N ARG A 160 19.27 -7.07 -1.05
CA ARG A 160 20.10 -7.87 -1.95
C ARG A 160 19.48 -8.04 -3.34
N LYS A 161 18.21 -8.38 -3.40
CA LYS A 161 17.51 -8.88 -4.60
C LYS A 161 16.47 -7.91 -5.16
N GLY A 162 16.17 -6.83 -4.45
CA GLY A 162 15.17 -5.84 -4.83
C GLY A 162 13.75 -6.41 -4.84
N GLU A 163 12.92 -5.88 -5.73
CA GLU A 163 11.52 -6.26 -5.88
C GLU A 163 11.34 -7.75 -6.24
N GLN A 164 12.27 -8.34 -6.98
CA GLN A 164 12.18 -9.73 -7.42
C GLN A 164 12.01 -10.71 -6.24
N TYR A 165 12.66 -10.44 -5.11
CA TYR A 165 12.48 -11.25 -3.91
C TYR A 165 11.05 -11.19 -3.36
N LEU A 166 10.41 -10.02 -3.42
CA LEU A 166 9.03 -9.86 -2.97
C LEU A 166 8.07 -10.58 -3.93
N ILE A 167 8.30 -10.53 -5.24
CA ILE A 167 7.52 -11.30 -6.23
C ILE A 167 7.56 -12.80 -5.89
N GLU A 168 8.74 -13.33 -5.59
CA GLU A 168 8.91 -14.73 -5.17
C GLU A 168 8.22 -15.03 -3.84
N LYS A 169 8.35 -14.13 -2.85
CA LYS A 169 7.70 -14.27 -1.55
C LYS A 169 6.18 -14.27 -1.66
N LEU A 170 5.59 -13.36 -2.45
CA LEU A 170 4.14 -13.29 -2.68
C LEU A 170 3.61 -14.60 -3.27
N LYS A 171 4.27 -15.13 -4.30
CA LYS A 171 3.92 -16.42 -4.91
C LYS A 171 4.02 -17.57 -3.91
N HIS A 172 5.06 -17.58 -3.08
CA HIS A 172 5.28 -18.62 -2.08
C HIS A 172 4.17 -18.65 -1.01
N ILE A 173 3.65 -17.48 -0.61
CA ILE A 173 2.57 -17.37 0.38
C ILE A 173 1.17 -17.37 -0.25
N GLY A 174 1.06 -17.66 -1.55
CA GLY A 174 -0.23 -17.82 -2.24
C GLY A 174 -0.94 -16.51 -2.60
N ILE A 175 -0.26 -15.37 -2.59
CA ILE A 175 -0.81 -14.10 -3.09
C ILE A 175 -0.77 -14.10 -4.62
N ILE A 176 -1.89 -13.75 -5.24
CA ILE A 176 -2.01 -13.67 -6.70
C ILE A 176 -1.31 -12.41 -7.17
N THR A 177 -0.37 -12.54 -8.11
CA THR A 177 0.40 -11.43 -8.69
C THR A 177 0.03 -11.24 -10.16
N ASN A 178 -0.42 -10.05 -10.55
CA ASN A 178 -0.65 -9.68 -11.95
C ASN A 178 0.32 -8.58 -12.37
N ASP A 179 1.47 -9.00 -12.91
CA ASP A 179 2.57 -8.10 -13.33
C ASP A 179 2.62 -7.89 -14.86
N TYR A 180 1.53 -8.18 -15.59
CA TYR A 180 1.45 -8.12 -17.06
C TYR A 180 0.71 -6.88 -17.57
#